data_AF-A0A6J6YPR8-F1
#
_entry.id   AF-A0A6J6YPR8-F1
#
_cell.length_a   1.000
_cell.length_b   1.000
_cell.length_c   1.000
_cell.angle_alpha   90.00
_cell.angle_beta   90.00
_cell.angle_gamma   90.00
#
_symmetry.space_group_name_H-M   'P 1'
#
loop_
_entity.id
_entity.type
_entity.pdbx_description
1 polymer ?
#
loop_
_entity_poly.entity_id
_entity_poly.type
_entity_poly.pdbx_seq_one_letter_code
_entity_poly.pdbx_strand_id
1 'polypeptide(L)' 'MFKKSDYFILLAVMLSFFVSAYLWFIVKDAQQAIFTAIWIPSIFCFGIYFKLCALMGRK' A
#
# COMPACT_ATOMS: atom_id res chain seq x y z
N MET A 1 -1.96 19.85 -2.52
CA MET A 1 -2.70 19.55 -1.27
C MET A 1 -3.13 18.10 -1.29
N PHE A 2 -2.81 17.33 -0.25
CA PHE A 2 -3.22 15.94 -0.11
C PHE A 2 -4.74 15.82 -0.30
N LYS A 3 -5.16 15.08 -1.32
CA LYS A 3 -6.59 14.80 -1.52
C LYS A 3 -6.98 13.66 -0.59
N LYS A 4 -8.26 13.56 -0.24
CA LYS A 4 -8.81 12.42 0.53
C LYS A 4 -8.40 11.06 -0.06
N SER A 5 -8.18 11.00 -1.38
CA SER A 5 -7.68 9.81 -2.09
C SER A 5 -6.26 9.38 -1.68
N ASP A 6 -5.35 10.32 -1.38
CA ASP A 6 -4.00 9.99 -0.89
C ASP A 6 -4.09 9.30 0.49
N TYR A 7 -5.00 9.76 1.36
CA TYR A 7 -5.23 9.16 2.67
C TYR A 7 -5.77 7.73 2.59
N PHE A 8 -6.64 7.45 1.62
CA PHE A 8 -7.16 6.09 1.40
C PHE A 8 -6.05 5.10 1.07
N ILE A 9 -5.09 5.51 0.24
CA ILE A 9 -3.98 4.65 -0.17
C ILE A 9 -2.94 4.51 0.94
N LEU A 10 -2.64 5.59 1.66
CA LEU A 10 -1.79 5.52 2.86
C LEU A 10 -2.37 4.58 3.91
N LEU A 11 -3.70 4.58 4.10
CA LEU A 11 -4.39 3.68 5.02
C LEU A 11 -4.30 2.22 4.53
N ALA A 12 -4.51 1.97 3.24
CA ALA A 12 -4.33 0.64 2.64
C ALA A 12 -2.89 0.10 2.81
N VAL A 13 -1.88 0.96 2.60
CA VAL A 13 -0.46 0.63 2.80
C VAL A 13 -0.18 0.31 4.27
N MET A 14 -0.69 1.13 5.20
CA MET A 14 -0.56 0.87 6.63
C MET A 14 -1.17 -0.48 7.03
N LEU A 15 -2.40 -0.77 6.60
CA LEU A 15 -3.05 -2.05 6.91
C LEU A 15 -2.25 -3.24 6.36
N SER A 16 -1.77 -3.15 5.12
CA SER A 16 -0.94 -4.21 4.52
C SER A 16 0.37 -4.42 5.28
N PHE A 17 0.99 -3.33 5.76
CA PHE A 17 2.17 -3.40 6.61
C PHE A 17 1.90 -4.09 7.96
N PHE A 18 0.81 -3.73 8.64
CA PHE A 18 0.42 -4.39 9.89
C PHE A 18 0.15 -5.88 9.70
N VAL A 19 -0.52 -6.27 8.61
CA VAL A 19 -0.77 -7.66 8.27
C VAL A 19 0.53 -8.42 8.03
N SER A 20 1.46 -7.87 7.25
CA SER A 20 2.78 -8.48 7.02
C SER A 20 3.57 -8.64 8.32
N ALA A 21 3.57 -7.62 9.19
CA ALA A 21 4.22 -7.70 10.49
C ALA A 21 3.56 -8.76 11.40
N TYR A 22 2.22 -8.84 11.42
CA TYR A 22 1.50 -9.86 12.17
C TYR A 22 1.85 -11.28 11.71
N LEU A 23 1.89 -11.51 10.39
CA LEU A 23 2.28 -12.80 9.80
C LEU A 23 3.73 -13.16 10.17
N TRP A 24 4.64 -12.19 10.12
CA TRP A 24 6.07 -12.41 10.42
C TRP A 24 6.31 -12.73 11.89
N PHE A 25 5.73 -11.95 12.81
CA PHE A 25 6.04 -12.04 14.24
C PHE A 25 5.16 -13.02 15.03
N ILE A 26 3.89 -13.16 14.66
CA ILE A 26 2.91 -13.93 15.45
C ILE A 26 2.67 -15.30 14.83
N VAL A 27 2.39 -15.34 13.52
CA VAL A 27 2.14 -16.59 12.80
C VAL A 27 3.44 -17.34 12.50
N LYS A 28 4.58 -16.63 12.45
CA LYS A 28 5.92 -17.17 12.09
C LYS A 28 5.96 -17.81 10.70
N ASP A 29 5.04 -17.43 9.82
CA ASP A 29 5.04 -17.84 8.41
C ASP A 29 5.81 -16.81 7.59
N ALA A 30 7.10 -17.06 7.43
CA ALA A 30 8.01 -16.15 6.73
C ALA A 30 7.65 -16.01 5.24
N GLN A 31 7.17 -17.08 4.58
CA GLN A 31 6.88 -17.03 3.15
C GLN A 31 5.66 -16.14 2.87
N GLN A 32 4.60 -16.31 3.66
CA GLN A 32 3.39 -15.52 3.52
C GLN A 32 3.61 -14.05 3.93
N ALA A 33 4.45 -13.81 4.94
CA ALA A 33 4.84 -12.48 5.36
C ALA A 33 5.68 -11.74 4.29
N ILE A 34 6.61 -12.42 3.62
CA ILE A 34 7.39 -11.84 2.50
C ILE A 34 6.46 -11.54 1.32
N PHE A 35 5.56 -12.46 0.98
CA PHE A 35 4.61 -12.25 -0.10
C PHE A 35 3.73 -11.01 0.13
N THR A 36 3.19 -10.86 1.35
CA THR A 36 2.42 -9.67 1.73
C THR A 36 3.29 -8.42 1.81
N ALA A 37 4.56 -8.51 2.17
CA ALA A 37 5.48 -7.39 2.17
C ALA A 37 5.71 -6.81 0.76
N ILE A 38 5.76 -7.66 -0.28
CA ILE A 38 5.92 -7.24 -1.68
C ILE A 38 4.70 -6.47 -2.18
N TRP A 39 3.51 -6.72 -1.63
CA TRP A 39 2.30 -6.01 -2.03
C TRP A 39 2.27 -4.55 -1.57
N ILE A 40 3.01 -4.23 -0.50
CA ILE A 40 3.08 -2.87 0.08
C ILE A 40 3.57 -1.84 -0.95
N PRO A 41 4.75 -2.01 -1.60
CA PRO A 41 5.20 -1.10 -2.66
C PRO A 41 4.29 -1.14 -3.89
N SER A 42 3.64 -2.26 -4.21
CA SER A 42 2.68 -2.35 -5.32
C SER A 42 1.46 -1.44 -5.10
N ILE A 43 0.86 -1.47 -3.91
CA ILE A 43 -0.27 -0.61 -3.54
C ILE A 43 0.16 0.86 -3.57
N PHE A 44 1.38 1.17 -3.09
CA PHE A 44 1.91 2.52 -3.10
C PHE A 44 2.14 3.05 -4.53
N CYS A 45 2.77 2.27 -5.40
CA CYS A 45 2.95 2.62 -6.82
C CYS A 45 1.61 2.78 -7.55
N PHE A 46 0.64 1.90 -7.27
CA PHE A 46 -0.71 2.00 -7.81
C PHE A 46 -1.37 3.34 -7.43
N GLY A 47 -1.18 3.78 -6.19
CA GLY A 47 -1.71 5.08 -5.77
C GLY A 47 -1.04 6.29 -6.39
N ILE A 48 0.28 6.23 -6.58
CA ILE A 48 1.01 7.27 -7.31
C ILE A 48 0.50 7.33 -8.76
N TYR A 49 0.31 6.19 -9.41
CA TYR A 49 -0.20 6.11 -10.77
C TYR A 49 -1.58 6.78 -10.90
N PHE A 50 -2.54 6.43 -10.04
CA PHE A 50 -3.87 7.04 -10.04
C PHE A 50 -3.82 8.56 -9.80
N LYS A 51 -2.95 9.01 -8.90
CA LYS A 51 -2.73 10.44 -8.66
C LYS A 51 -2.17 11.15 -9.90
N LEU A 52 -1.24 10.52 -10.61
CA LEU A 52 -0.65 11.04 -11.84
C LEU A 52 -1.72 11.16 -12.94
N CYS A 53 -2.53 10.11 -13.15
CA CYS A 53 -3.65 10.12 -14.08
C CYS A 53 -4.66 11.24 -13.77
N ALA A 54 -5.02 11.41 -12.49
CA ALA A 54 -5.92 12.47 -12.06
C ALA A 54 -5.32 13.89 -12.22
N LEU A 55 -3.99 14.02 -12.22
CA LEU A 55 -3.29 15.27 -12.50
C LEU A 55 -3.25 15.55 -14.01
N MET A 56 -2.96 14.54 -14.82
CA MET A 56 -2.90 14.65 -16.29
C MET A 56 -4.26 14.98 -16.90
N GLY A 57 -5.36 14.39 -16.40
CA GLY A 57 -6.72 14.71 -16.88
C GLY A 57 -7.25 16.09 -16.46
N ARG A 58 -6.46 16.88 -15.73
CA ARG A 58 -6.75 18.29 -15.39
C ARG A 58 -6.00 19.30 -16.25
N LYS A 59 -5.09 18.84 -17.12
CA LYS A 59 -4.51 19.65 -18.20
C LYS A 59 -5.40 19.57 -19.43
#